data_AF-A0A3M1SWH0-F1
#
_entry.id   AF-A0A3M1SWH0-F1
#
_cell.length_a   1.000
_cell.length_b   1.000
_cell.length_c   1.000
_cell.angle_alpha   90.00
_cell.angle_beta   90.00
_cell.angle_gamma   90.00
#
_symmetry.space_group_name_H-M   'P 1'
#
loop_
_entity.id
_entity.type
_entity.pdbx_description
1 polymer ?
#
loop_
_entity_poly.entity_id
_entity_poly.type
_entity_poly.pdbx_seq_one_letter_code
_entity_poly.pdbx_strand_id
1 'polypeptide(L)'
;MSNKQPNVSVVVKKDEPIERALRRFKRLCQHAGITKLVKSKRYYEKPSDARRREVRKQLRNRRRAERKAQERMQRKLSRARKQRRTARGPAPAAKAPAPPASAESAPATAATASGAQA
;
A
#
# COMPACT_ATOMS: atom_id res chain seq x y z
N MET A 1 1.89 -29.52 -7.37
CA MET A 1 1.09 -28.32 -7.70
C MET A 1 -0.33 -28.78 -8.01
N SER A 2 -1.28 -28.56 -7.09
CA SER A 2 -2.67 -29.01 -7.28
C SER A 2 -3.29 -28.33 -8.50
N ASN A 3 -3.45 -29.08 -9.60
CA ASN A 3 -4.23 -28.67 -10.77
C ASN A 3 -5.69 -28.53 -10.36
N LYS A 4 -6.05 -27.35 -9.86
CA LYS A 4 -7.43 -27.00 -9.57
C LYS A 4 -8.11 -26.71 -10.91
N GLN A 5 -8.74 -27.74 -11.46
CA GLN A 5 -9.53 -27.66 -12.70
C GLN A 5 -10.50 -26.47 -12.58
N PRO A 6 -10.47 -25.49 -13.49
CA PRO A 6 -11.28 -24.28 -13.37
C PRO A 6 -12.69 -24.54 -13.93
N ASN A 7 -13.34 -25.60 -13.46
CA ASN A 7 -14.69 -25.95 -13.84
C ASN A 7 -15.65 -25.31 -12.83
N VAL A 8 -16.63 -24.55 -13.33
CA VAL A 8 -17.60 -23.82 -12.52
C VAL A 8 -19.00 -24.31 -12.87
N SER A 9 -19.73 -24.80 -11.87
CA SER A 9 -21.15 -25.14 -11.97
C SER A 9 -22.00 -24.25 -11.07
N VAL A 10 -23.20 -23.91 -11.52
CA VAL A 10 -24.21 -23.17 -10.74
C VAL A 10 -25.54 -23.89 -10.89
N VAL A 11 -26.08 -24.36 -9.77
CA VAL A 11 -27.43 -24.92 -9.73
C VAL A 11 -28.42 -23.77 -9.52
N VAL A 12 -29.42 -23.69 -10.38
CA VAL A 12 -30.49 -22.69 -10.31
C VAL A 12 -31.61 -23.23 -9.43
N LYS A 13 -32.09 -22.43 -8.48
CA LYS A 13 -33.25 -22.76 -7.65
C LYS A 13 -34.54 -22.29 -8.33
N LYS A 14 -35.65 -22.96 -8.06
CA LYS A 14 -36.95 -22.73 -8.73
C LYS A 14 -37.49 -21.30 -8.54
N ASP A 15 -37.24 -20.67 -7.38
CA ASP A 15 -37.75 -19.34 -7.04
C ASP A 15 -36.73 -18.21 -7.27
N GLU A 16 -35.68 -18.44 -8.05
CA GLU A 16 -34.64 -17.43 -8.29
C GLU A 16 -34.75 -16.80 -9.68
N PRO A 17 -34.74 -15.46 -9.80
CA PRO A 17 -34.65 -14.81 -11.11
C PRO A 17 -33.34 -15.19 -11.80
N ILE A 18 -33.41 -15.53 -13.09
CA ILE A 18 -32.29 -16.02 -13.91
C ILE A 18 -31.08 -15.07 -13.82
N GLU A 19 -31.32 -13.76 -13.76
CA GLU A 19 -30.27 -12.76 -13.63
C GLU A 19 -29.41 -12.90 -12.37
N ARG A 20 -29.99 -13.35 -11.26
CA ARG A 20 -29.22 -13.59 -10.03
C ARG A 20 -28.33 -14.82 -10.19
N ALA A 21 -28.80 -15.88 -10.84
CA ALA A 21 -27.99 -17.04 -11.16
C ALA A 21 -26.79 -16.68 -12.08
N LEU A 22 -27.02 -15.86 -13.11
CA LEU A 22 -25.96 -15.37 -14.01
C LEU A 22 -24.92 -14.51 -13.27
N ARG A 23 -25.36 -13.67 -12.33
CA ARG A 23 -24.44 -12.88 -11.49
C ARG A 23 -23.56 -13.77 -10.62
N ARG A 24 -24.11 -14.85 -10.04
CA ARG A 24 -23.31 -15.84 -9.27
C ARG A 24 -22.32 -16.58 -10.17
N PHE A 25 -22.76 -17.03 -11.34
CA PHE A 25 -21.90 -17.69 -12.31
C PHE A 25 -20.71 -16.80 -12.72
N LYS A 26 -20.97 -15.52 -13.04
CA LYS A 26 -19.91 -14.56 -13.37
C LYS A 26 -18.90 -14.40 -12.23
N ARG A 27 -19.37 -14.31 -10.98
CA ARG A 27 -18.49 -14.23 -9.80
C ARG A 27 -17.65 -15.50 -9.64
N LEU A 28 -18.25 -16.67 -9.80
CA LEU A 28 -17.54 -17.95 -9.71
C LEU A 28 -16.49 -18.09 -10.82
N CYS A 29 -16.79 -17.68 -12.06
CA CYS A 29 -15.82 -17.65 -13.15
C CYS A 29 -14.64 -16.71 -12.87
N GLN A 30 -14.90 -15.56 -12.23
CA GLN A 30 -13.84 -14.64 -11.80
C GLN A 30 -13.01 -15.21 -10.63
N HIS A 31 -13.66 -15.90 -9.70
CA HIS A 31 -13.01 -16.54 -8.55
C HIS A 31 -12.14 -17.72 -8.95
N ALA A 32 -12.66 -18.61 -9.80
CA ALA A 32 -11.93 -19.70 -10.43
C ALA A 32 -10.80 -19.20 -11.35
N GLY A 33 -10.82 -17.91 -11.71
CA GLY A 33 -9.77 -17.28 -12.49
C GLY A 33 -9.77 -17.68 -13.96
N ILE A 34 -10.87 -18.26 -14.47
CA ILE A 34 -11.03 -18.69 -15.88
C ILE A 34 -10.67 -17.55 -16.83
N THR A 35 -11.19 -16.35 -16.59
CA THR A 35 -10.92 -15.18 -17.44
C THR A 35 -9.43 -14.79 -17.45
N LYS A 36 -8.73 -14.97 -16.33
CA LYS A 36 -7.28 -14.70 -16.25
C LYS A 36 -6.49 -15.77 -16.99
N LEU A 37 -6.89 -17.03 -16.84
CA LEU A 37 -6.28 -18.17 -17.53
C LEU A 37 -6.39 -18.02 -19.05
N VAL A 38 -7.59 -17.73 -19.55
CA VAL A 38 -7.82 -17.45 -20.98
C VAL A 38 -6.90 -16.34 -21.44
N LYS A 39 -6.83 -15.20 -20.73
CA LYS A 39 -5.92 -14.10 -21.09
C LYS A 39 -4.45 -14.49 -21.10
N SER A 40 -4.00 -15.31 -20.15
CA SER A 40 -2.61 -15.75 -20.06
C SER A 40 -2.22 -16.81 -21.10
N LYS A 41 -3.18 -17.62 -21.58
CA LYS A 41 -2.95 -18.73 -22.51
C LYS A 41 -3.32 -18.40 -23.96
N ARG A 42 -3.73 -17.17 -24.26
CA ARG A 42 -4.14 -16.72 -25.61
C ARG A 42 -3.04 -16.83 -26.66
N TYR A 43 -1.78 -16.79 -26.24
CA TYR A 43 -0.62 -16.87 -27.11
C TYR A 43 0.42 -17.79 -26.48
N TYR A 44 1.26 -18.40 -27.31
CA TYR A 44 2.44 -19.11 -26.81
C TYR A 44 3.41 -18.10 -26.22
N GLU A 45 3.84 -18.36 -25.01
CA GLU A 45 4.89 -17.59 -24.37
C GLU A 45 6.12 -18.46 -24.18
N LYS A 46 7.26 -17.92 -24.60
CA LYS A 46 8.55 -18.59 -24.38
C LYS A 46 8.79 -18.81 -22.88
N PRO A 47 9.29 -19.98 -22.45
CA PRO A 47 9.50 -20.28 -21.03
C PRO A 47 10.40 -19.27 -20.30
N SER A 48 11.37 -18.66 -20.99
CA SER A 48 12.20 -17.59 -20.43
C SER A 48 11.39 -16.33 -20.08
N ASP A 49 10.44 -15.94 -20.91
CA ASP A 49 9.59 -14.76 -20.65
C ASP A 49 8.57 -15.06 -19.55
N ALA A 50 8.03 -16.28 -19.50
CA ALA A 50 7.14 -16.70 -18.42
C ALA A 50 7.84 -16.61 -17.06
N ARG A 51 9.09 -17.10 -16.96
CA ARG A 51 9.93 -16.97 -15.76
C ARG A 51 10.18 -15.50 -15.40
N ARG A 52 10.58 -14.67 -16.37
CA ARG A 52 10.80 -13.22 -16.14
C ARG A 52 9.53 -12.52 -15.65
N ARG A 53 8.35 -12.87 -16.18
CA ARG A 53 7.08 -12.29 -15.75
C ARG A 53 6.75 -12.69 -14.30
N GLU A 54 6.94 -13.95 -13.94
CA GLU A 54 6.64 -14.42 -12.59
C GLU A 54 7.57 -13.76 -11.55
N VAL A 55 8.87 -13.64 -11.82
CA VAL A 55 9.81 -12.92 -10.93
C VAL A 55 9.38 -11.45 -10.74
N ARG A 56 9.04 -10.74 -11.81
CA ARG A 56 8.55 -9.35 -11.71
C ARG A 56 7.26 -9.25 -10.91
N LYS A 57 6.33 -10.20 -11.11
CA LYS A 57 5.06 -10.27 -10.38
C LYS A 57 5.28 -10.52 -8.90
N GLN A 58 6.19 -11.43 -8.53
CA GLN A 58 6.57 -11.70 -7.15
C GLN A 58 7.18 -10.47 -6.48
N LEU A 59 8.14 -9.81 -7.13
CA LEU A 59 8.76 -8.59 -6.62
C LEU A 59 7.72 -7.47 -6.39
N ARG A 60 6.80 -7.28 -7.34
CA ARG A 60 5.71 -6.31 -7.21
C ARG A 60 4.79 -6.64 -6.03
N ASN A 61 4.44 -7.92 -5.87
CA ASN A 61 3.60 -8.37 -4.75
C ASN A 61 4.29 -8.18 -3.40
N ARG A 62 5.59 -8.47 -3.31
CA ARG A 62 6.41 -8.26 -2.10
C ARG A 62 6.43 -6.79 -1.69
N ARG A 63 6.78 -5.90 -2.62
CA ARG A 63 6.77 -4.45 -2.40
C ARG A 63 5.41 -3.93 -1.94
N ARG A 64 4.32 -4.46 -2.50
CA ARG A 64 2.95 -4.09 -2.11
C ARG A 64 2.61 -4.58 -0.70
N ALA A 65 3.06 -5.77 -0.33
CA ALA A 65 2.86 -6.34 1.00
C ALA A 65 3.64 -5.55 2.06
N GLU A 66 4.90 -5.22 1.79
CA GLU A 66 5.76 -4.38 2.64
C GLU A 66 5.12 -3.02 2.92
N ARG A 67 4.67 -2.30 1.87
CA ARG A 67 3.96 -1.01 2.03
C ARG A 67 2.73 -1.12 2.93
N LYS A 68 1.90 -2.15 2.73
CA LYS A 68 0.71 -2.38 3.57
C LYS A 68 1.07 -2.74 5.01
N ALA A 69 2.18 -3.46 5.23
CA ALA A 69 2.65 -3.79 6.57
C ALA A 69 3.13 -2.52 7.30
N GLN A 70 3.90 -1.67 6.63
CA GLN A 70 4.33 -0.37 7.14
C GLN A 70 3.14 0.52 7.51
N GLU A 71 2.15 0.65 6.62
CA GLU A 71 0.92 1.42 6.87
C GLU A 71 0.16 0.88 8.10
N ARG A 72 0.01 -0.44 8.21
CA ARG A 72 -0.62 -1.08 9.40
C ARG A 72 0.16 -0.79 10.67
N MET A 73 1.49 -0.83 10.62
CA MET A 73 2.37 -0.54 11.76
C MET A 73 2.27 0.92 12.18
N GLN A 74 2.35 1.85 11.24
CA GLN A 74 2.16 3.29 11.48
C GLN A 74 0.79 3.56 12.10
N ARG A 75 -0.28 2.90 11.62
CA ARG A 75 -1.62 3.00 12.20
C ARG A 75 -1.72 2.46 13.63
N LYS A 76 -0.98 1.39 13.96
CA LYS A 76 -0.90 0.89 15.34
C LYS A 76 -0.17 1.88 16.24
N LEU A 77 0.97 2.41 15.80
CA LEU A 77 1.75 3.40 16.53
C LEU A 77 0.96 4.70 16.77
N SER A 78 0.23 5.18 15.77
CA SER A 78 -0.61 6.39 15.91
C SER A 78 -1.77 6.19 16.89
N ARG A 79 -2.41 5.01 16.87
CA ARG A 79 -3.43 4.63 17.85
C ARG A 79 -2.88 4.56 19.28
N ALA A 80 -1.72 3.91 19.46
CA ALA A 80 -1.06 3.83 20.75
C ALA A 80 -0.66 5.23 21.27
N ARG A 81 -0.13 6.10 20.41
CA ARG A 81 0.19 7.49 20.76
C ARG A 81 -1.07 8.28 21.16
N LYS A 82 -2.20 8.09 20.46
CA LYS A 82 -3.48 8.72 20.82
C LYS A 82 -3.98 8.23 22.18
N GLN A 83 -3.95 6.94 22.45
CA GLN A 83 -4.35 6.35 23.75
C GLN A 83 -3.49 6.89 24.91
N ARG A 84 -2.16 6.99 24.72
CA ARG A 84 -1.25 7.59 25.72
C ARG A 84 -1.56 9.07 25.97
N ARG A 85 -1.92 9.84 24.93
CA ARG A 85 -2.31 11.26 25.06
C ARG A 85 -3.62 11.42 25.84
N THR A 86 -4.62 10.58 25.58
CA THR A 86 -5.90 10.65 26.30
C THR A 86 -5.75 10.19 27.75
N ALA A 87 -4.89 9.20 28.03
CA ALA A 87 -4.64 8.70 29.38
C ALA A 87 -3.78 9.65 30.23
N ARG A 88 -2.84 10.41 29.63
CA ARG A 88 -1.97 11.36 30.35
C ARG A 88 -2.63 12.73 30.59
N GLY A 89 -3.86 12.93 30.11
CA GLY A 89 -4.48 14.27 30.03
C GLY A 89 -3.74 15.18 29.04
N PRO A 90 -4.30 16.35 28.69
CA PRO A 90 -3.55 17.36 27.96
C PRO A 90 -2.26 17.67 28.73
N ALA A 91 -1.12 17.68 28.04
CA ALA A 91 0.14 18.08 28.67
C ALA A 91 -0.07 19.45 29.34
N PRO A 92 0.39 19.67 30.58
CA PRO A 92 0.36 21.01 31.16
C PRO A 92 1.10 21.90 30.18
N ALA A 93 0.51 23.05 29.84
CA ALA A 93 1.11 24.02 28.94
C ALA A 93 2.54 24.30 29.43
N ALA A 94 3.53 23.73 28.75
CA ALA A 94 4.91 24.08 28.98
C ALA A 94 4.99 25.57 28.66
N LYS A 95 5.16 26.37 29.72
CA LYS A 95 5.48 27.79 29.64
C LYS A 95 6.52 27.94 28.53
N ALA A 96 6.15 28.68 27.48
CA ALA A 96 7.05 28.93 26.36
C ALA A 96 8.40 29.35 26.93
N PRO A 97 9.54 28.77 26.49
CA PRO A 97 10.82 29.38 26.79
C PRO A 97 10.73 30.82 26.27
N ALA A 98 10.90 31.78 27.18
CA ALA A 98 10.85 33.19 26.84
C ALA A 98 11.78 33.43 25.64
N PRO A 99 11.39 34.26 24.65
CA PRO A 99 12.37 34.73 23.68
C PRO A 99 13.49 35.42 24.49
N PRO A 100 14.78 35.11 24.24
CA PRO A 100 15.85 35.83 24.92
C PRO A 100 15.70 37.30 24.56
N ALA A 101 15.34 38.10 25.58
CA ALA A 101 15.26 39.54 25.49
C ALA A 101 16.65 40.05 25.11
N SER A 102 16.65 40.89 24.09
CA SER A 102 17.64 41.88 23.70
C SER A 102 18.80 42.06 24.69
N ALA A 103 19.97 41.51 24.37
CA ALA A 103 21.25 42.02 24.87
C ALA A 103 21.86 42.91 23.79
N GLU A 104 22.16 44.12 24.21
CA GLU A 104 22.71 45.27 23.48
C GLU A 104 24.01 44.99 22.71
N SER A 105 24.17 45.68 21.57
CA SER A 105 25.35 46.41 21.05
C SER A 105 26.76 45.77 21.22
N ALA A 106 27.71 45.71 20.27
CA ALA A 106 28.02 46.43 19.03
C ALA A 106 29.14 45.62 18.26
N PRO A 107 30.01 46.18 17.38
CA PRO A 107 30.08 45.82 15.95
C PRO A 107 31.45 45.24 15.49
N ALA A 108 31.68 45.18 14.17
CA ALA A 108 32.91 44.83 13.42
C ALA A 108 33.03 43.33 13.05
N THR A 109 33.45 42.88 11.86
CA THR A 109 33.99 43.49 10.63
C THR A 109 34.03 42.39 9.55
N ALA A 110 33.84 42.79 8.29
CA ALA A 110 34.49 42.27 7.07
C ALA A 110 34.62 40.74 6.84
N ALA A 111 34.01 40.23 5.75
CA ALA A 111 34.77 39.54 4.70
C ALA A 111 33.86 39.14 3.52
N THR A 112 34.08 39.83 2.41
CA THR A 112 33.67 39.49 1.04
C THR A 112 34.57 38.38 0.48
N ALA A 113 34.00 37.34 -0.11
CA ALA A 113 34.57 36.49 -1.19
C ALA A 113 33.44 35.54 -1.64
N SER A 114 32.79 35.70 -2.80
CA SER A 114 33.28 35.60 -4.19
C SER A 114 34.17 34.37 -4.44
N GLY A 115 33.68 33.48 -5.31
CA GLY A 115 34.34 32.25 -5.78
C GLY A 115 33.29 31.18 -6.06
N ALA A 116 32.58 31.16 -7.19
CA ALA A 116 33.06 30.98 -8.57
C ALA A 116 33.82 29.66 -8.79
N GLN A 117 33.51 29.04 -9.94
CA GLN A 117 34.13 27.87 -10.59
C GLN A 117 33.47 26.52 -10.27
N ALA A 118 33.20 25.64 -11.24
CA ALA A 118 33.18 25.70 -12.70
C ALA A 118 32.40 24.46 -13.19
#